data_AF-A0A7X7WNA8-F1
#
_entry.id   AF-A0A7X7WNA8-F1
#
_cell.length_a   1.000
_cell.length_b   1.000
_cell.length_c   1.000
_cell.angle_alpha   90.00
_cell.angle_beta   90.00
_cell.angle_gamma   90.00
#
_symmetry.space_group_name_H-M   'P 1'
#
loop_
_entity.id
_entity.type
_entity.pdbx_description
1 polymer ?
#
loop_
_entity_poly.entity_id
_entity_poly.type
_entity_poly.pdbx_seq_one_letter_code
_entity_poly.pdbx_strand_id
1 'polypeptide(L)' 'MKHLSVFLLQALLIPFFAVCGIRPVNLTCEYLTDPAVVDVLPPRLSWVNEADSGERGQFQTAYQIRVASS' A
#
# COMPACT_ATOMS: atom_id res chain seq x y z
N MET A 1 -25.61 1.18 31.65
CA MET A 1 -24.22 0.72 31.86
C MET A 1 -23.76 -0.31 30.83
N LYS A 2 -24.50 -1.40 30.57
CA LYS A 2 -24.12 -2.44 29.58
C LYS A 2 -23.97 -1.91 28.14
N HIS A 3 -24.90 -1.05 27.70
CA HIS A 3 -24.81 -0.39 26.39
C HIS A 3 -23.66 0.62 26.30
N LEU A 4 -23.31 1.28 27.41
CA LEU A 4 -22.17 2.21 27.48
C LEU A 4 -20.84 1.46 27.35
N SER A 5 -20.74 0.27 27.96
CA SER A 5 -19.58 -0.61 27.84
C SER A 5 -19.42 -1.20 26.43
N VAL A 6 -20.52 -1.54 25.75
CA VAL A 6 -20.49 -2.02 24.35
C VAL A 6 -20.08 -0.90 23.39
N PHE A 7 -20.56 0.32 23.59
CA PHE A 7 -20.13 1.49 22.82
C PHE A 7 -18.63 1.81 23.02
N LEU A 8 -18.11 1.68 24.24
CA LEU A 8 -16.68 1.83 24.52
C LEU A 8 -15.82 0.75 23.84
N LEU A 9 -16.31 -0.48 23.76
CA LEU A 9 -15.60 -1.59 23.11
C LEU A 9 -15.57 -1.44 21.57
N GLN A 10 -16.63 -0.90 20.98
CA GLN A 10 -16.69 -0.58 19.55
C GLN A 10 -15.77 0.58 19.16
N ALA A 11 -15.60 1.58 20.05
CA ALA A 11 -14.67 2.68 19.84
C ALA A 11 -13.18 2.24 19.90
N LEU A 12 -12.87 1.16 20.64
CA LEU A 12 -11.52 0.60 20.74
C LEU A 12 -11.11 -0.23 19.50
N LEU A 13 -12.09 -0.66 18.70
CA LEU A 13 -11.91 -1.41 17.45
C LEU A 13 -11.98 -0.52 16.21
N ILE A 14 -12.04 0.81 16.36
CA ILE A 14 -11.90 1.72 15.23
C ILE A 14 -10.55 1.40 14.60
N PRO A 15 -10.51 0.90 13.35
CA PRO A 15 -9.27 0.54 12.73
C PRO A 15 -8.43 1.81 12.69
N PHE A 16 -7.17 1.68 13.08
CA PHE A 16 -6.16 2.68 12.81
C PHE A 16 -6.06 2.74 11.28
N PHE A 17 -6.88 3.58 10.65
CA PHE A 17 -6.74 3.88 9.24
C PHE A 17 -5.37 4.52 9.12
N ALA A 18 -4.40 3.74 8.63
CA ALA A 18 -3.13 4.27 8.23
C ALA A 18 -3.43 5.26 7.10
N VAL A 19 -3.40 6.55 7.41
CA VAL A 19 -3.44 7.60 6.40
C VAL A 19 -2.17 7.44 5.59
N CYS A 20 -2.33 7.01 4.36
CA CYS A 20 -1.23 6.79 3.43
C CYS A 20 -1.20 8.01 2.51
N GLY A 21 -0.32 8.98 2.78
CA GLY A 21 -0.14 10.18 1.95
C GLY A 21 0.71 9.94 0.70
N ILE A 22 1.04 8.67 0.40
CA ILE A 22 1.73 8.24 -0.82
C ILE A 22 0.98 7.10 -1.49
N ARG A 23 1.00 7.04 -2.81
CA ARG A 23 0.47 5.92 -3.58
C ARG A 23 1.54 5.37 -4.54
N PRO A 24 1.65 4.05 -4.70
CA PRO A 24 2.53 3.47 -5.70
C PRO A 24 1.94 3.72 -7.10
N VAL A 25 2.73 4.31 -7.97
CA VAL A 25 2.40 4.56 -9.38
C VAL A 25 3.54 4.07 -10.27
N ASN A 26 3.34 4.07 -11.60
CA ASN A 26 4.34 3.64 -12.59
C ASN A 26 4.95 2.27 -12.24
N LEU A 27 4.09 1.28 -12.02
CA LEU A 27 4.51 -0.08 -11.69
C LEU A 27 5.32 -0.67 -12.85
N THR A 28 6.45 -1.29 -12.53
CA THR A 28 7.27 -2.00 -13.52
C THR A 28 7.80 -3.32 -12.96
N CYS A 29 8.09 -4.24 -13.87
CA CYS A 29 8.80 -5.48 -13.63
C CYS A 29 10.00 -5.51 -14.58
N GLU A 30 11.21 -5.68 -14.05
CA GLU A 30 12.45 -5.62 -14.85
C GLU A 30 12.57 -4.31 -15.66
N TYR A 31 12.14 -3.20 -15.05
CA TYR A 31 12.08 -1.86 -15.66
C TYR A 31 11.14 -1.70 -16.85
N LEU A 32 10.26 -2.68 -17.11
CA LEU A 32 9.25 -2.64 -18.15
C LEU A 32 7.84 -2.54 -17.55
N THR A 33 6.97 -1.79 -18.21
CA THR A 33 5.54 -1.76 -17.91
C THR A 33 4.87 -2.93 -18.63
N ASP A 34 4.12 -3.73 -17.87
CA ASP A 34 3.37 -4.90 -18.35
C ASP A 34 4.13 -5.81 -19.34
N PRO A 35 5.34 -6.31 -18.98
CA PRO A 35 6.10 -7.17 -19.86
C PRO A 35 5.37 -8.47 -20.16
N ALA A 36 5.29 -8.84 -21.44
CA ALA A 36 4.64 -10.08 -21.88
C ALA A 36 5.42 -11.35 -21.48
N VAL A 37 6.74 -11.23 -21.30
CA VAL A 37 7.63 -12.33 -20.94
C VAL A 37 8.61 -11.86 -19.86
N VAL A 38 8.76 -12.66 -18.82
CA VAL A 38 9.75 -12.48 -17.75
C VAL A 38 10.35 -13.86 -17.45
N ASP A 39 11.59 -14.08 -17.87
CA ASP A 39 12.32 -15.35 -17.67
C ASP A 39 13.26 -15.31 -16.45
N VAL A 40 13.47 -14.13 -15.88
CA VAL A 40 14.18 -13.93 -14.62
C VAL A 40 13.38 -14.52 -13.46
N LEU A 41 13.98 -15.48 -12.74
CA LEU A 41 13.32 -16.20 -11.65
C LEU A 41 12.89 -15.29 -10.47
N PRO A 42 13.77 -14.43 -9.90
CA PRO A 42 13.37 -13.40 -8.96
C PRO A 42 13.31 -12.02 -9.64
N PRO A 43 12.20 -11.67 -10.32
CA PRO A 43 12.13 -10.40 -11.03
C PRO A 43 12.13 -9.21 -10.06
N ARG A 44 12.76 -8.13 -10.49
CA ARG A 44 12.81 -6.84 -9.82
C ARG A 44 11.50 -6.11 -10.06
N LEU A 45 10.72 -5.97 -9.01
CA LEU A 45 9.51 -5.16 -8.99
C LEU A 45 9.84 -3.75 -8.53
N SER A 46 9.33 -2.73 -9.22
CA SER A 46 9.54 -1.34 -8.83
C SER A 46 8.33 -0.47 -9.06
N TRP A 47 8.25 0.64 -8.32
CA TRP A 47 7.20 1.63 -8.37
C TRP A 47 7.74 2.99 -7.96
N VAL A 48 6.99 4.04 -8.26
CA VAL A 48 7.24 5.40 -7.79
C VAL A 48 6.25 5.72 -6.68
N ASN A 49 6.73 6.27 -5.57
CA ASN A 49 5.86 6.81 -4.51
C ASN A 49 5.42 8.22 -4.89
N GLU A 50 4.16 8.37 -5.27
CA GLU A 50 3.55 9.67 -5.55
C GLU A 50 2.84 10.18 -4.29
N ALA A 51 3.29 11.32 -3.77
CA ALA A 51 2.66 11.97 -2.63
C ALA A 51 1.38 12.72 -3.03
N ASP A 52 0.49 12.95 -2.07
CA ASP A 52 -0.67 13.79 -2.29
C ASP A 52 -0.29 15.24 -2.62
N SER A 53 -1.18 15.92 -3.34
CA SER A 53 -0.93 17.26 -3.86
C SER A 53 -0.61 18.24 -2.73
N GLY A 54 0.56 18.89 -2.85
CA GLY A 54 1.02 19.89 -1.88
C GLY A 54 1.82 19.31 -0.71
N GLU A 55 1.92 17.98 -0.57
CA GLU A 55 2.73 17.36 0.45
C GLU A 55 4.20 17.21 0.02
N ARG A 56 5.13 17.36 0.97
CA ARG A 56 6.58 17.22 0.76
C ARG A 56 7.20 16.40 1.88
N GLY A 57 8.31 15.74 1.58
CA GLY A 57 9.06 14.97 2.59
C GLY A 57 8.40 13.66 3.00
N GLN A 58 7.38 13.20 2.27
CA GLN A 58 6.81 11.87 2.48
C GLN A 58 7.83 10.79 2.12
N PHE A 59 7.81 9.69 2.86
CA PHE A 59 8.69 8.54 2.63
C PHE A 59 7.98 7.24 2.97
N GLN A 60 8.41 6.16 2.32
CA GLN A 60 7.87 4.83 2.55
C GLN A 60 8.61 4.13 3.69
N THR A 61 7.86 3.58 4.65
CA THR A 61 8.40 2.83 5.80
C THR A 61 8.25 1.32 5.65
N ALA A 62 7.24 0.88 4.88
CA ALA A 62 6.94 -0.52 4.63
C ALA A 62 6.29 -0.67 3.25
N TYR A 63 6.24 -1.91 2.76
CA TYR A 63 5.56 -2.26 1.52
C TYR A 63 4.90 -3.64 1.64
N GLN A 64 3.86 -3.87 0.83
CA GLN A 64 3.24 -5.17 0.64
C GLN A 64 3.07 -5.42 -0.85
N ILE A 65 3.53 -6.56 -1.33
CA ILE A 65 3.37 -6.99 -2.72
C ILE A 65 2.32 -8.11 -2.75
N ARG A 66 1.38 -8.00 -3.69
CA ARG A 66 0.36 -9.03 -3.96
C ARG A 66 0.46 -9.46 -5.41
N VAL A 67 0.54 -10.76 -5.64
CA VAL A 67 0.59 -11.37 -6.97
C VAL A 67 -0.54 -12.39 -7.03
N ALA A 68 -1.23 -12.46 -8.16
CA ALA A 68 -2.32 -13.39 -8.39
C ALA A 68 -2.18 -14.02 -9.77
N SER A 69 -2.69 -15.25 -9.91
CA SER A 69 -2.86 -15.90 -11.21
C SER A 69 -4.14 -15.48 -11.92
N SER A 70 -5.07 -14.81 -11.20
CA SER A 70 -6.39 -14.35 -11.65
C SER A 70 -6.98 -13.36 -10.65
#